data_AF-A0A096B079-F1
#
_entry.id   AF-A0A096B079-F1
#
_cell.length_a   1.000
_cell.length_b   1.000
_cell.length_c   1.000
_cell.angle_alpha   90.00
_cell.angle_beta   90.00
_cell.angle_gamma   90.00
#
_symmetry.space_group_name_H-M   'P 1'
#
loop_
_entity.id
_entity.type
_entity.pdbx_description
1 polymer ?
#
loop_
_entity_poly.entity_id
_entity_poly.type
_entity_poly.pdbx_seq_one_letter_code
_entity_poly.pdbx_strand_id
1 'polypeptide(L)'
;MIENSTRPYIVITYERVIIPHGIARYIVVKNYGQTGAKITSMSLSGDIPEEFETQFSRVSGAFLAPSQRLLYYFGGINLGSPEKILFSYEYEAGKKKYKETTELTLINGASSTRPESDDAIKYALQDIAERLI
;
A
#
# COMPACT_ATOMS: atom_id res chain seq x y z
N MET A 1 -23.57 1.29 24.85
CA MET A 1 -22.50 1.01 23.87
C MET A 1 -21.68 2.28 23.71
N ILE A 2 -20.36 2.24 23.93
CA ILE A 2 -19.52 3.45 23.90
C ILE A 2 -19.16 3.78 22.45
N GLU A 3 -19.37 5.03 22.07
CA GLU A 3 -19.27 5.55 20.70
C GLU A 3 -17.90 5.30 20.04
N ASN A 4 -16.81 5.35 20.81
CA ASN A 4 -15.45 5.04 20.32
C ASN A 4 -15.25 3.57 19.92
N SER A 5 -16.08 2.64 20.39
CA SER A 5 -15.92 1.21 20.14
C SER A 5 -16.54 0.77 18.80
N THR A 6 -17.37 1.62 18.18
CA THR A 6 -18.03 1.35 16.89
C THR A 6 -17.66 2.32 15.78
N ARG A 7 -16.70 3.21 16.02
CA ARG A 7 -16.27 4.17 15.01
C ARG A 7 -15.57 3.43 13.86
N PRO A 8 -15.94 3.69 12.59
CA PRO A 8 -15.11 3.27 11.46
C PRO A 8 -13.79 4.04 11.51
N TYR A 9 -12.69 3.39 11.14
CA TYR A 9 -11.38 4.04 11.18
C TYR A 9 -10.64 3.74 9.88
N ILE A 10 -10.83 4.62 8.90
CA ILE A 10 -10.14 4.56 7.63
C ILE A 10 -8.75 5.14 7.83
N VAL A 11 -7.73 4.35 7.49
CA VAL A 11 -6.33 4.75 7.58
C VAL A 11 -5.69 4.49 6.22
N ILE A 12 -4.87 5.44 5.80
CA ILE A 12 -4.04 5.34 4.60
C ILE A 12 -2.62 5.04 5.04
N THR A 13 -2.07 3.93 4.59
CA THR A 13 -0.71 3.49 4.90
C THR A 13 0.09 3.25 3.64
N TYR A 14 1.40 3.23 3.79
CA TYR A 14 2.35 2.89 2.74
C TYR A 14 2.92 1.49 2.98
N GLU A 15 2.83 0.62 1.98
CA GLU A 15 3.39 -0.74 2.03
C GLU A 15 4.40 -0.95 0.89
N ARG A 16 5.47 -1.67 1.22
CA ARG A 16 6.51 -2.10 0.26
C ARG A 16 6.47 -3.61 0.14
N VAL A 17 6.47 -4.10 -1.09
CA VAL A 17 6.53 -5.52 -1.40
C VAL A 17 7.80 -5.77 -2.20
N ILE A 18 8.67 -6.62 -1.68
CA ILE A 18 9.86 -7.08 -2.40
C ILE A 18 9.40 -8.10 -3.44
N ILE A 19 9.71 -7.85 -4.71
CA ILE A 19 9.40 -8.73 -5.83
C ILE A 19 10.72 -9.22 -6.46
N PRO A 20 10.70 -10.34 -7.21
CA PRO A 20 11.86 -10.72 -8.02
C PRO A 20 12.29 -9.52 -8.88
N HIS A 21 13.55 -9.10 -8.74
CA HIS A 21 14.16 -7.94 -9.41
C HIS A 21 13.71 -6.53 -8.97
N GLY A 22 13.02 -6.35 -7.83
CA GLY A 22 12.76 -4.99 -7.36
C GLY A 22 11.85 -4.84 -6.14
N ILE A 23 11.26 -3.65 -6.03
CA ILE A 23 10.30 -3.28 -4.99
C ILE A 23 9.07 -2.70 -5.68
N ALA A 24 7.90 -3.24 -5.35
CA ALA A 24 6.61 -2.63 -5.66
C ALA A 24 6.11 -1.86 -4.44
N ARG A 25 5.67 -0.64 -4.66
CA ARG A 25 5.16 0.27 -3.65
C ARG A 25 3.67 0.42 -3.78
N TYR A 26 2.97 0.36 -2.66
CA TYR A 26 1.51 0.44 -2.62
C TYR A 26 1.05 1.45 -1.57
N ILE A 27 0.00 2.18 -1.92
CA ILE A 27 -0.83 2.89 -0.94
C ILE A 27 -1.99 1.98 -0.57
N VAL A 28 -2.15 1.77 0.72
CA VAL A 28 -3.18 0.89 1.28
C VAL A 28 -4.20 1.74 2.01
N VAL A 29 -5.46 1.62 1.60
CA VAL A 29 -6.58 2.24 2.29
C VAL A 29 -7.32 1.13 3.03
N LYS A 30 -7.29 1.17 4.36
CA LYS A 30 -7.85 0.10 5.20
C LYS A 30 -8.78 0.64 6.27
N ASN A 31 -9.88 -0.07 6.49
CA ASN A 31 -10.75 0.17 7.64
C ASN A 31 -10.32 -0.70 8.82
N TYR A 32 -9.75 -0.07 9.85
CA TYR A 32 -9.39 -0.69 11.12
C TYR A 32 -10.52 -0.61 12.16
N GLY A 33 -11.62 0.08 11.84
CA GLY A 33 -12.78 0.18 12.72
C GLY A 33 -13.65 -1.08 12.69
N GLN A 34 -14.60 -1.13 13.62
CA GLN A 34 -15.54 -2.25 13.78
C GLN A 34 -16.81 -2.11 12.92
N THR A 35 -16.97 -0.99 12.22
CA THR A 35 -18.12 -0.73 11.35
C THR A 35 -17.66 -0.35 9.95
N GLY A 36 -18.49 -0.65 8.95
CA GLY A 36 -18.20 -0.27 7.58
C GLY A 36 -18.41 1.23 7.34
N ALA A 37 -17.59 1.81 6.46
CA ALA A 37 -17.72 3.20 6.07
C ALA A 37 -17.61 3.37 4.56
N LYS A 38 -18.33 4.37 4.04
CA LYS A 38 -18.26 4.79 2.65
C LYS A 38 -17.38 6.03 2.55
N ILE A 39 -16.37 5.98 1.69
CA ILE A 39 -15.55 7.15 1.36
C ILE A 39 -16.39 8.06 0.46
N THR A 40 -16.61 9.31 0.89
CA THR A 40 -17.44 10.28 0.15
C THR A 40 -16.58 11.16 -0.73
N SER A 41 -15.41 11.57 -0.25
CA SER A 41 -14.48 12.40 -1.00
C SER A 41 -13.05 12.04 -0.63
N MET A 42 -12.15 12.14 -1.61
CA MET A 42 -10.73 11.93 -1.40
C MET A 42 -9.95 12.83 -2.35
N SER A 43 -8.97 13.54 -1.81
CA SER A 43 -8.11 14.44 -2.54
C SER A 43 -6.65 14.19 -2.14
N LEU A 44 -5.78 14.35 -3.11
CA LEU A 44 -4.36 14.09 -3.02
C LEU A 44 -3.59 15.38 -3.35
N SER A 45 -2.46 15.60 -2.71
CA SER A 45 -1.50 16.64 -3.12
C SER A 45 -0.07 16.25 -2.76
N GLY A 46 0.90 16.66 -3.56
CA GLY A 46 2.32 16.37 -3.36
C GLY A 46 2.96 15.65 -4.56
N ASP A 47 3.98 14.86 -4.29
CA ASP A 47 4.74 14.12 -5.31
C ASP A 47 3.97 12.85 -5.73
N ILE A 48 3.09 12.99 -6.72
CA ILE A 48 2.14 11.93 -7.12
C ILE A 48 2.32 11.56 -8.60
N PRO A 49 2.51 10.28 -8.94
CA PRO A 49 2.47 9.80 -10.32
C PRO A 49 1.06 9.91 -10.92
N GLU A 50 0.95 10.36 -12.17
CA GLU A 50 -0.33 10.53 -12.89
C GLU A 50 -1.14 9.22 -12.98
N GLU A 51 -0.45 8.10 -13.20
CA GLU A 51 -1.07 6.77 -13.24
C GLU A 51 -1.72 6.41 -11.89
N PHE A 52 -1.08 6.77 -10.78
CA PHE A 52 -1.61 6.55 -9.45
C PHE A 52 -2.82 7.43 -9.19
N GLU A 53 -2.78 8.71 -9.54
CA GLU A 53 -3.91 9.64 -9.37
C GLU A 53 -5.17 9.11 -10.09
N THR A 54 -5.00 8.62 -11.32
CA THR A 54 -6.09 8.05 -12.10
C THR A 54 -6.69 6.81 -11.42
N GLN A 55 -5.86 5.89 -10.92
CA GLN A 55 -6.34 4.70 -10.21
C GLN A 55 -7.02 5.06 -8.89
N PHE A 56 -6.43 6.00 -8.16
CA PHE A 56 -6.86 6.38 -6.82
C PHE A 56 -8.15 7.21 -6.84
N SER A 57 -8.45 7.93 -7.93
CA SER A 57 -9.73 8.65 -8.09
C SER A 57 -10.97 7.77 -7.85
N ARG A 58 -10.86 6.46 -8.13
CA ARG A 58 -11.93 5.47 -7.98
C ARG A 58 -12.22 5.09 -6.53
N VAL A 59 -11.38 5.51 -5.59
CA VAL A 59 -11.60 5.28 -4.16
C VAL A 59 -12.78 6.09 -3.61
N SER A 60 -13.07 7.25 -4.22
CA SER A 60 -14.24 8.04 -3.86
C SER A 60 -15.50 7.28 -4.26
N GLY A 61 -16.41 7.09 -3.31
CA GLY A 61 -17.60 6.26 -3.45
C GLY A 61 -17.42 4.81 -3.01
N ALA A 62 -16.19 4.36 -2.73
CA ALA A 62 -15.94 3.00 -2.27
C ALA A 62 -16.46 2.77 -0.84
N PHE A 63 -17.04 1.60 -0.61
CA PHE A 63 -17.43 1.13 0.72
C PHE A 63 -16.39 0.15 1.25
N LEU A 64 -15.91 0.40 2.47
CA LEU A 64 -14.95 -0.44 3.17
C LEU A 64 -15.61 -1.07 4.39
N ALA A 65 -15.85 -2.37 4.32
CA ALA A 65 -16.27 -3.17 5.48
C ALA A 65 -15.15 -3.22 6.55
N PRO A 66 -15.46 -3.60 7.80
CA PRO A 66 -14.45 -3.80 8.84
C PRO A 66 -13.33 -4.74 8.37
N SER A 67 -12.08 -4.39 8.67
CA SER A 67 -10.87 -5.12 8.25
C SER A 67 -10.60 -5.19 6.74
N GLN A 68 -11.47 -4.63 5.90
CA GLN A 68 -11.27 -4.59 4.46
C GLN A 68 -10.16 -3.59 4.11
N ARG A 69 -9.34 -3.95 3.12
CA ARG A 69 -8.28 -3.10 2.56
C ARG A 69 -8.38 -3.03 1.04
N LEU A 70 -8.03 -1.88 0.50
CA LEU A 70 -7.82 -1.63 -0.93
C LEU A 70 -6.35 -1.29 -1.14
N LEU A 71 -5.73 -1.92 -2.15
CA LEU A 71 -4.33 -1.70 -2.50
C LEU A 71 -4.28 -0.97 -3.83
N TYR A 72 -3.53 0.12 -3.88
CA TYR A 72 -3.29 0.90 -5.08
C TYR A 72 -1.81 0.93 -5.38
N TYR A 73 -1.45 0.56 -6.61
CA TYR A 73 -0.06 0.54 -7.04
C TYR A 73 0.46 1.96 -7.18
N PHE A 74 1.49 2.29 -6.41
CA PHE A 74 2.08 3.62 -6.39
C PHE A 74 3.29 3.73 -7.32
N GLY A 75 4.07 2.65 -7.48
CA GLY A 75 5.22 2.65 -8.39
C GLY A 75 6.32 1.66 -8.02
N GLY A 76 7.38 1.66 -8.81
CA GLY A 76 8.63 0.93 -8.56
C GLY A 76 9.57 1.68 -7.63
N ILE A 77 10.83 1.23 -7.51
CA ILE A 77 11.88 1.86 -6.68
C ILE A 77 12.04 3.35 -7.03
N ASN A 78 11.99 4.23 -6.02
CA ASN A 78 12.40 5.64 -6.14
C ASN A 78 13.87 5.84 -5.65
N LEU A 79 14.79 6.13 -6.57
CA LEU A 79 16.20 6.38 -6.26
C LEU A 79 16.51 7.85 -5.90
N GLY A 80 15.52 8.73 -6.01
CA GLY A 80 15.64 10.16 -5.74
C GLY A 80 15.29 10.55 -4.30
N SER A 81 14.80 11.77 -4.15
CA SER A 81 14.38 12.32 -2.85
C SER A 81 13.12 11.62 -2.32
N PRO A 82 12.91 11.59 -0.99
CA PRO A 82 11.66 11.09 -0.40
C PRO A 82 10.46 11.83 -0.96
N GLU A 83 9.45 11.09 -1.42
CA GLU A 83 8.19 11.67 -1.91
C GLU A 83 7.29 11.99 -0.71
N LYS A 84 6.68 13.18 -0.72
CA LYS A 84 5.71 13.58 0.31
C LYS A 84 4.34 13.69 -0.31
N ILE A 85 3.37 13.02 0.31
CA ILE A 85 1.99 13.00 -0.16
C ILE A 85 1.05 13.28 0.99
N LEU A 86 0.17 14.25 0.76
CA LEU A 86 -0.90 14.59 1.67
C LEU A 86 -2.21 14.03 1.12
N PHE A 87 -2.86 13.21 1.92
CA PHE A 87 -4.17 12.65 1.66
C PHE A 87 -5.19 13.39 2.53
N SER A 88 -6.21 13.98 1.91
CA SER A 88 -7.37 14.52 2.64
C SER A 88 -8.62 13.77 2.19
N TYR A 89 -9.37 13.24 3.14
CA TYR A 89 -10.50 12.37 2.83
C TYR A 89 -11.64 12.49 3.83
N GLU A 90 -12.84 12.28 3.31
CA GLU A 90 -14.06 12.26 4.09
C GLU A 90 -14.75 10.92 3.90
N TYR A 91 -15.29 10.39 4.99
CA TYR A 91 -16.03 9.13 4.98
C TYR A 91 -17.22 9.21 5.93
N GLU A 92 -18.24 8.42 5.63
CA GLU A 92 -19.46 8.37 6.42
C GLU A 92 -19.79 6.94 6.85
N ALA A 93 -20.36 6.82 8.05
CA ALA A 93 -20.99 5.60 8.51
C ALA A 93 -22.36 5.94 9.10
N GLY A 94 -23.40 5.43 8.45
CA GLY A 94 -24.79 5.78 8.78
C GLY A 94 -25.03 7.27 8.59
N LYS A 95 -25.30 7.99 9.68
CA LYS A 95 -25.61 9.43 9.68
C LYS A 95 -24.43 10.34 10.01
N LYS A 96 -23.27 9.77 10.37
CA LYS A 96 -22.10 10.54 10.81
C LYS A 96 -21.09 10.65 9.68
N LYS A 97 -20.48 11.82 9.58
CA LYS A 97 -19.42 12.15 8.64
C LYS A 97 -18.13 12.42 9.40
N TYR A 98 -17.03 11.96 8.86
CA TYR A 98 -15.70 12.11 9.40
C TYR A 98 -14.80 12.70 8.33
N LYS A 99 -13.85 13.52 8.74
CA LYS A 99 -12.84 14.14 7.89
C LYS A 99 -11.49 13.91 8.51
N GLU A 100 -10.56 13.42 7.72
CA GLU A 100 -9.21 13.09 8.16
C GLU A 100 -8.21 13.61 7.12
N THR A 101 -7.03 13.96 7.62
CA THR A 101 -5.89 14.35 6.81
C THR A 101 -4.69 13.52 7.26
N THR A 102 -4.00 12.90 6.32
CA THR A 102 -2.84 12.05 6.58
C THR A 102 -1.71 12.44 5.65
N GLU A 103 -0.58 12.81 6.22
CA GLU A 103 0.66 13.05 5.47
C GLU A 103 1.53 11.79 5.53
N LEU A 104 1.95 11.30 4.37
CA LEU A 104 2.87 10.19 4.25
C LEU A 104 4.16 10.68 3.58
N THR A 105 5.29 10.39 4.22
CA THR A 105 6.61 10.52 3.59
C THR A 105 7.06 9.13 3.14
N LEU A 106 7.11 8.91 1.82
CA LEU A 106 7.50 7.64 1.23
C LEU A 106 9.03 7.59 1.15
N ILE A 107 9.61 6.90 2.13
CA ILE A 107 11.02 6.55 2.09
C ILE A 107 11.20 5.19 1.44
N ASN A 108 12.17 5.10 0.53
CA ASN A 108 12.45 3.87 -0.16
C ASN A 108 13.20 2.85 0.72
N GLY A 109 13.92 3.35 1.75
CA GLY A 109 14.70 2.53 2.69
C GLY A 109 15.79 1.69 2.02
N ALA A 110 16.55 0.92 2.79
CA ALA A 110 17.45 -0.08 2.22
C ALA A 110 16.64 -1.28 1.69
N SER A 111 17.08 -1.88 0.59
CA SER A 111 16.60 -3.20 0.16
C SER A 111 17.78 -4.08 -0.19
N SER A 112 17.81 -5.28 0.37
CA SER A 112 18.76 -6.31 -0.02
C SER A 112 18.05 -7.24 -1.00
N THR A 113 18.43 -7.19 -2.27
CA THR A 113 18.08 -8.26 -3.21
C THR A 113 19.08 -9.39 -2.99
N ARG A 114 18.57 -10.62 -2.84
CA ARG A 114 19.46 -11.79 -2.93
C ARG A 114 19.83 -11.89 -4.41
N PRO A 115 21.12 -11.85 -4.79
CA PRO A 115 21.48 -12.10 -6.17
C PRO A 115 20.96 -13.50 -6.52
N GLU A 116 20.21 -13.61 -7.61
CA GLU A 116 20.01 -14.89 -8.27
C GLU A 116 21.39 -15.28 -8.80
N SER A 117 22.14 -16.09 -8.04
CA SER A 117 23.37 -16.64 -8.56
C SER A 117 23.00 -17.85 -9.42
N ASP A 118 23.29 -17.77 -10.72
CA ASP A 118 23.32 -18.94 -11.59
C ASP A 118 24.18 -20.05 -10.99
N ASP A 119 25.16 -19.68 -10.17
CA ASP A 119 26.01 -20.61 -9.45
C ASP A 119 25.24 -21.49 -8.46
N ALA A 120 24.16 -21.00 -7.81
CA ALA A 120 23.33 -21.84 -6.95
C ALA A 120 22.64 -22.96 -7.75
N ILE A 121 22.23 -22.67 -8.99
CA ILE A 121 21.66 -23.67 -9.90
C ILE A 121 22.76 -24.60 -10.43
N LYS A 122 23.94 -24.06 -10.78
CA LYS A 122 25.09 -24.88 -11.21
C LYS A 122 25.55 -25.86 -10.14
N TYR A 123 25.67 -25.43 -8.89
CA TYR A 123 26.07 -26.31 -7.78
C TYR A 123 25.01 -27.36 -7.47
N ALA A 124 23.72 -27.02 -7.57
CA ALA A 124 22.64 -27.99 -7.41
C ALA A 124 22.65 -29.05 -8.55
N LEU A 125 22.85 -28.62 -9.80
CA LEU A 125 22.99 -29.53 -10.94
C LEU A 125 24.25 -30.38 -10.85
N GLN A 126 25.35 -29.81 -10.36
CA GLN A 126 26.61 -30.52 -10.15
C GLN A 126 26.48 -31.58 -9.04
N ASP A 127 25.88 -31.28 -7.90
CA ASP A 127 25.64 -32.25 -6.81
C ASP A 127 24.71 -33.39 -7.27
N ILE A 128 23.70 -33.09 -8.09
CA ILE A 128 22.85 -34.13 -8.70
C ILE A 128 23.67 -35.01 -9.66
N ALA A 129 24.49 -34.41 -10.52
CA ALA A 129 25.33 -35.15 -11.46
C ALA A 129 26.39 -36.02 -10.75
N GLU A 130 27.03 -35.50 -9.70
CA GLU A 130 28.03 -36.21 -8.89
C GLU A 130 27.43 -37.38 -8.09
N ARG A 131 26.13 -37.34 -7.75
CA ARG A 131 25.44 -38.45 -7.06
C ARG A 131 24.84 -39.50 -8.00
N LEU A 132 24.83 -39.25 -9.30
CA LEU A 132 24.30 -40.17 -10.31
C LEU A 132 25.40 -41.01 -11.00
N ILE A 133 26.66 -40.81 -10.64
CA ILE A 133 27.84 -41.56 -11.10
C ILE A 133 28.36 -42.41 -9.94
#